data_AF-D2VKV9-F1
#
_entry.id   AF-D2VKV9-F1
#
_cell.length_a   1.000
_cell.length_b   1.000
_cell.length_c   1.000
_cell.angle_alpha   90.00
_cell.angle_beta   90.00
_cell.angle_gamma   90.00
#
_symmetry.space_group_name_H-M   'P 1'
#
loop_
_entity.id
_entity.type
_entity.pdbx_description
1 polymer ?
#
loop_
_entity_poly.entity_id
_entity_poly.type
_entity_poly.pdbx_seq_one_letter_code
_entity_poly.pdbx_strand_id
1 'polypeptide(L)'
;MGSKQSRNTEKKLDESSTSSKTQELNIWLFPGSGASTFSRQLINETIRDENQIDACCNVLLSRMEDFDEFCSMDEEFARLKNLNQFDRIPRPREMLTRIWKHDEMRRILLEKYFNVWRLENLTLFMEHLLNGNFDNRLENPLIYASQRTTGFIVHDFLYSNPIIDHSFKYKMIEIGGSRNEWKKVFACFDNVHFLFFFYGLSDFDNPYTELEYEKRKFNYTVTACKRFQKFNPNCRIIVLFTKPDILQSKLKRGVVYENLKNHEMREELKRISNENERMVINSMMSEFFEEHETEYHIVNLLNKEEVNGIKDLIFSGVKSRFPFISKCLRESGREWKPVLWRIANNSKLCDISLIAQDE
;
A
#
# COMPACT_ATOMS: atom_id res chain seq x y z
N MET A 1 28.57 50.42 -18.82
CA MET A 1 28.81 49.23 -17.97
C MET A 1 27.86 48.05 -18.26
N GLY A 2 27.23 47.95 -19.43
CA GLY A 2 26.20 46.92 -19.73
C GLY A 2 26.66 45.69 -20.52
N SER A 3 27.91 45.62 -20.99
CA SER A 3 28.36 44.56 -21.93
C SER A 3 29.13 43.40 -21.29
N LYS A 4 29.42 43.44 -19.98
CA LYS A 4 30.08 42.34 -19.25
C LYS A 4 29.11 41.41 -18.51
N GLN A 5 27.86 41.81 -18.31
CA GLN A 5 26.86 40.96 -17.65
C GLN A 5 26.16 39.98 -18.60
N SER A 6 26.04 40.27 -19.90
CA SER A 6 25.38 39.34 -20.84
C SER A 6 26.22 38.11 -21.20
N ARG A 7 27.55 38.24 -21.24
CA ARG A 7 28.47 37.12 -21.54
C ARG A 7 28.59 36.09 -20.41
N ASN A 8 28.32 36.48 -19.17
CA ASN A 8 28.31 35.56 -18.03
C ASN A 8 27.00 34.79 -17.88
N THR A 9 25.88 35.30 -18.41
CA THR A 9 24.62 34.56 -18.50
C THR A 9 24.62 33.57 -19.66
N GLU A 10 25.20 33.90 -20.81
CA GLU A 10 25.34 32.97 -21.93
C GLU A 10 26.30 31.81 -21.60
N LYS A 11 27.44 32.07 -20.95
CA LYS A 11 28.34 30.99 -20.49
C LYS A 11 27.72 30.07 -19.43
N LYS A 12 26.85 30.58 -18.55
CA LYS A 12 26.11 29.74 -17.58
C LYS A 12 25.01 28.91 -18.23
N LEU A 13 24.46 29.35 -19.35
CA LEU A 13 23.51 28.58 -20.15
C LEU A 13 24.22 27.48 -20.94
N ASP A 14 25.40 27.77 -21.50
CA ASP A 14 26.18 26.79 -22.27
C ASP A 14 26.88 25.74 -21.39
N GLU A 15 27.36 26.08 -20.18
CA GLU A 15 27.91 25.10 -19.23
C GLU A 15 26.84 24.19 -18.58
N SER A 16 25.55 24.55 -18.67
CA SER A 16 24.44 23.68 -18.26
C SER A 16 24.03 22.65 -19.32
N SER A 17 24.56 22.78 -20.54
CA SER A 17 24.19 21.92 -21.68
C SER A 17 24.95 20.59 -21.75
N THR A 18 25.91 20.36 -20.84
CA THR A 18 26.73 19.13 -20.77
C THR A 18 26.55 18.33 -19.47
N SER A 19 25.51 18.59 -18.68
CA SER A 19 24.98 17.55 -17.78
C SER A 19 24.06 16.65 -18.61
N SER A 20 24.31 15.35 -18.68
CA SER A 20 23.37 14.40 -19.26
C SER A 20 21.98 14.69 -18.67
N LYS A 21 21.04 15.20 -19.48
CA LYS A 21 19.70 15.54 -19.00
C LYS A 21 19.06 14.27 -18.47
N THR A 22 19.04 14.10 -17.15
CA THR A 22 18.28 13.05 -16.49
C THR A 22 16.83 13.20 -16.93
N GLN A 23 16.34 12.23 -17.70
CA GLN A 23 14.98 12.27 -18.21
C GLN A 23 13.99 12.21 -17.03
N GLU A 24 13.07 13.18 -16.98
CA GLU A 24 12.01 13.24 -15.97
C GLU A 24 10.76 12.51 -16.49
N LEU A 25 10.25 11.56 -15.72
CA LEU A 25 9.09 10.72 -16.04
C LEU A 25 7.98 10.98 -15.02
N ASN A 26 6.75 11.17 -15.51
CA ASN A 26 5.59 11.49 -14.66
C ASN A 26 4.78 10.24 -14.32
N ILE A 27 4.55 10.02 -13.02
CA ILE A 27 3.74 8.95 -12.45
C ILE A 27 2.50 9.57 -11.79
N TRP A 28 1.32 9.03 -12.07
CA TRP A 28 0.08 9.46 -11.43
C TRP A 28 -0.54 8.29 -10.66
N LEU A 29 -0.68 8.47 -9.34
CA LEU A 29 -1.33 7.50 -8.46
C LEU A 29 -2.77 7.93 -8.21
N PHE A 30 -3.71 7.13 -8.68
CA PHE A 30 -5.11 7.35 -8.41
C PHE A 30 -5.44 6.90 -6.98
N PRO A 31 -6.38 7.58 -6.30
CA PRO A 31 -6.74 7.22 -4.94
C PRO A 31 -7.25 5.77 -4.93
N GLY A 32 -6.96 5.03 -3.87
CA GLY A 32 -7.38 3.64 -3.75
C GLY A 32 -6.68 2.97 -2.58
N SER A 33 -7.03 1.70 -2.34
CA SER A 33 -6.52 0.92 -1.21
C SER A 33 -5.03 0.63 -1.36
N GLY A 34 -4.19 1.52 -0.83
CA GLY A 34 -2.74 1.37 -0.78
C GLY A 34 -1.92 2.40 -1.57
N ALA A 35 -2.56 3.39 -2.20
CA ALA A 35 -1.84 4.41 -2.98
C ALA A 35 -0.73 5.12 -2.16
N SER A 36 -1.07 5.63 -0.97
CA SER A 36 -0.11 6.30 -0.09
C SER A 36 0.93 5.35 0.51
N THR A 37 0.56 4.10 0.76
CA THR A 37 1.52 3.07 1.22
C THR A 37 2.57 2.80 0.13
N PHE A 38 2.12 2.68 -1.12
CA PHE A 38 3.01 2.49 -2.26
C PHE A 38 3.91 3.69 -2.49
N SER A 39 3.38 4.92 -2.46
CA SER A 39 4.18 6.14 -2.63
C SER A 39 5.29 6.25 -1.59
N ARG A 40 4.96 6.02 -0.31
CA ARG A 40 5.89 6.01 0.83
C ARG A 40 6.99 4.94 0.71
N GLN A 41 6.63 3.75 0.25
CA GLN A 41 7.60 2.66 0.00
C GLN A 41 8.56 3.01 -1.15
N LEU A 42 8.05 3.61 -2.24
CA LEU A 42 8.88 3.97 -3.39
C LEU A 42 9.91 5.06 -3.06
N ILE A 43 9.51 6.09 -2.31
CA ILE A 43 10.42 7.17 -1.90
C ILE A 43 11.35 6.75 -0.75
N ASN A 44 11.17 5.53 -0.22
CA ASN A 44 11.86 5.02 0.97
C ASN A 44 11.85 6.07 2.09
N GLU A 45 10.66 6.61 2.39
CA GLU A 45 10.52 7.67 3.39
C GLU A 45 11.09 7.18 4.71
N THR A 46 12.17 7.81 5.18
CA THR A 46 12.80 7.46 6.45
C THR A 46 12.12 8.21 7.58
N ILE A 47 12.07 7.57 8.76
CA ILE A 47 11.65 8.24 9.98
C ILE A 47 12.65 9.36 10.26
N ARG A 48 12.16 10.60 10.26
CA ARG A 48 12.95 11.80 10.55
C ARG A 48 12.94 12.15 12.03
N ASP A 49 11.88 11.76 12.76
CA ASP A 49 11.66 12.13 14.17
C ASP A 49 10.71 11.14 14.88
N GLU A 50 10.89 10.89 16.19
CA GLU A 50 10.00 10.14 17.07
C GLU A 50 8.56 10.67 17.05
N ASN A 51 8.39 11.97 16.81
CA ASN A 51 7.09 12.61 16.63
C ASN A 51 6.24 11.97 15.52
N GLN A 52 6.85 11.31 14.52
CA GLN A 52 6.11 10.64 13.45
C GLN A 52 5.42 9.36 13.93
N ILE A 53 5.99 8.63 14.90
CA ILE A 53 5.35 7.47 15.50
C ILE A 53 4.12 7.92 16.29
N ASP A 54 4.27 8.97 17.08
CA ASP A 54 3.18 9.53 17.88
C ASP A 54 2.08 10.11 16.99
N ALA A 55 2.43 10.73 15.85
CA ALA A 55 1.46 11.17 14.85
C ALA A 55 0.68 9.98 14.24
N CYS A 56 1.36 8.86 13.92
CA CYS A 56 0.69 7.65 13.44
C CYS A 56 -0.25 7.07 14.49
N CYS A 57 0.19 7.01 15.75
CA CYS A 57 -0.65 6.56 16.86
C CYS A 57 -1.87 7.48 17.02
N ASN A 58 -1.69 8.79 16.91
CA ASN A 58 -2.78 9.76 17.01
C ASN A 58 -3.82 9.59 15.89
N VAL A 59 -3.37 9.28 14.67
CA VAL A 59 -4.26 9.00 13.52
C VAL A 59 -5.06 7.72 13.70
N LEU A 60 -4.47 6.70 14.34
CA LEU A 60 -5.18 5.48 14.68
C LEU A 60 -6.18 5.75 15.81
N LEU A 61 -5.77 6.48 16.85
CA LEU A 61 -6.62 6.86 17.98
C LEU A 61 -7.80 7.74 17.55
N SER A 62 -7.59 8.73 16.68
CA SER A 62 -8.67 9.61 16.22
C SER A 62 -9.78 8.86 15.50
N ARG A 63 -9.46 7.73 14.86
CA ARG A 63 -10.47 6.83 14.27
C ARG A 63 -11.23 6.02 15.31
N MET A 64 -10.65 5.83 16.49
CA MET A 64 -11.28 5.14 17.61
C MET A 64 -12.19 6.06 18.42
N GLU A 65 -12.04 7.38 18.31
CA GLU A 65 -12.89 8.34 19.02
C GLU A 65 -14.33 8.37 18.49
N ASP A 66 -14.56 7.91 17.26
CA ASP A 66 -15.89 7.78 16.66
C ASP A 66 -16.65 6.51 17.11
N PHE A 67 -16.12 5.76 18.09
CA PHE A 67 -16.73 4.52 18.57
C PHE A 67 -17.70 4.82 19.73
N ASP A 68 -19.01 4.80 19.44
CA ASP A 68 -20.08 4.98 20.44
C ASP A 68 -19.95 4.06 21.66
N GLU A 69 -19.34 2.88 21.49
CA GLU A 69 -19.17 1.86 22.52
C GLU A 69 -17.98 2.14 23.45
N PHE A 70 -17.01 2.93 22.99
CA PHE A 70 -15.95 3.47 23.86
C PHE A 70 -16.51 4.53 24.83
N CYS A 71 -17.57 5.24 24.44
CA CYS A 71 -18.32 6.13 25.33
C CYS A 71 -19.12 5.36 26.39
N SER A 72 -19.56 4.12 26.11
CA SER A 72 -20.24 3.28 27.12
C SER A 72 -19.30 2.70 28.19
N MET A 73 -18.00 2.62 27.86
CA MET A 73 -16.91 2.34 28.81
C MET A 73 -16.34 3.63 29.44
N ASP A 74 -17.16 4.67 29.53
CA ASP A 74 -16.77 6.02 29.92
C ASP A 74 -15.89 6.05 31.18
N GLU A 75 -16.13 5.22 32.20
CA GLU A 75 -15.26 5.22 33.38
C GLU A 75 -13.86 4.67 33.11
N GLU A 76 -13.69 3.60 32.33
CA GLU A 76 -12.38 2.97 32.12
C GLU A 76 -11.62 3.64 30.99
N PHE A 77 -12.31 4.04 29.92
CA PHE A 77 -11.73 4.85 28.86
C PHE A 77 -11.45 6.28 29.34
N ALA A 78 -12.31 6.89 30.19
CA ALA A 78 -11.96 8.13 30.88
C ALA A 78 -10.94 7.93 32.00
N ARG A 79 -10.76 6.76 32.62
CA ARG A 79 -9.58 6.50 33.50
C ARG A 79 -8.29 6.36 32.69
N LEU A 80 -8.38 5.84 31.46
CA LEU A 80 -7.25 5.77 30.54
C LEU A 80 -6.92 7.15 29.95
N LYS A 81 -7.93 8.01 29.67
CA LYS A 81 -7.80 9.40 29.22
C LYS A 81 -7.48 10.41 30.34
N ASN A 82 -8.15 10.33 31.50
CA ASN A 82 -7.96 11.17 32.69
C ASN A 82 -7.14 10.45 33.76
N LEU A 83 -5.90 10.91 33.93
CA LEU A 83 -5.05 10.53 35.03
C LEU A 83 -5.45 11.27 36.30
N ASN A 84 -6.00 10.58 37.30
CA ASN A 84 -6.02 11.10 38.67
C ASN A 84 -4.77 10.70 39.48
N GLN A 85 -3.66 10.31 38.82
CA GLN A 85 -2.40 9.99 39.53
C GLN A 85 -1.13 10.63 38.97
N PHE A 86 -1.14 11.23 37.77
CA PHE A 86 0.02 11.95 37.23
C PHE A 86 -0.47 13.11 36.36
N ASP A 87 -0.05 14.34 36.66
CA ASP A 87 -0.48 15.61 36.00
C ASP A 87 -0.10 15.75 34.50
N ARG A 88 -0.07 14.67 33.70
CA ARG A 88 0.34 14.69 32.30
C ARG A 88 -0.53 13.82 31.42
N ILE A 89 -1.17 14.43 30.42
CA ILE A 89 -1.87 13.74 29.33
C ILE A 89 -0.91 12.70 28.71
N PRO A 90 -1.30 11.41 28.57
CA PRO A 90 -0.40 10.38 28.06
C PRO A 90 -0.06 10.67 26.60
N ARG A 91 1.15 10.35 26.15
CA ARG A 91 1.48 10.47 24.73
C ARG A 91 0.60 9.52 23.90
N PRO A 92 0.27 9.85 22.63
CA PRO A 92 -0.57 9.00 21.79
C PRO A 92 -0.12 7.53 21.74
N ARG A 93 1.19 7.29 21.71
CA ARG A 93 1.78 5.95 21.75
C ARG A 93 1.46 5.17 23.04
N GLU A 94 1.54 5.84 24.19
CA GLU A 94 1.23 5.24 25.49
C GLU A 94 -0.25 4.88 25.58
N MET A 95 -1.12 5.79 25.13
CA MET A 95 -2.57 5.58 25.09
C MET A 95 -2.92 4.36 24.25
N LEU A 96 -2.43 4.30 23.01
CA LEU A 96 -2.69 3.20 22.09
C LEU A 96 -2.18 1.86 22.64
N THR A 97 -1.01 1.87 23.28
CA THR A 97 -0.43 0.68 23.94
C THR A 97 -1.31 0.18 25.08
N ARG A 98 -1.86 1.08 25.91
CA ARG A 98 -2.76 0.69 27.02
C ARG A 98 -4.06 0.09 26.49
N ILE A 99 -4.68 0.71 25.48
CA ILE A 99 -5.90 0.20 24.83
C ILE A 99 -5.64 -1.20 24.26
N TRP A 100 -4.52 -1.42 23.57
CA TRP A 100 -4.18 -2.71 22.96
C TRP A 100 -3.91 -3.83 23.99
N LYS A 101 -3.34 -3.48 25.14
CA LYS A 101 -3.10 -4.42 26.24
C LYS A 101 -4.38 -4.83 26.96
N HIS A 102 -5.45 -4.05 26.85
CA HIS A 102 -6.73 -4.38 27.45
C HIS A 102 -7.48 -5.39 26.56
N ASP A 103 -7.76 -6.58 27.10
CA ASP A 103 -8.29 -7.70 26.31
C ASP A 103 -9.65 -7.39 25.66
N GLU A 104 -10.59 -6.80 26.41
CA GLU A 104 -11.92 -6.48 25.87
C GLU A 104 -11.88 -5.39 24.80
N MET A 105 -11.09 -4.33 25.01
CA MET A 105 -10.88 -3.27 24.02
C MET A 105 -10.23 -3.82 22.75
N ARG A 106 -9.20 -4.66 22.89
CA ARG A 106 -8.56 -5.32 21.75
C ARG A 106 -9.56 -6.20 21.00
N ARG A 107 -10.42 -6.95 21.70
CA ARG A 107 -11.47 -7.77 21.10
C ARG A 107 -12.47 -6.91 20.32
N ILE A 108 -12.98 -5.84 20.91
CA ILE A 108 -13.91 -4.89 20.25
C ILE A 108 -13.28 -4.31 18.98
N LEU A 109 -12.03 -3.85 19.06
CA LEU A 109 -11.30 -3.30 17.91
C LEU A 109 -11.17 -4.32 16.76
N LEU A 110 -10.83 -5.57 17.08
CA LEU A 110 -10.59 -6.62 16.10
C LEU A 110 -11.87 -7.24 15.52
N GLU A 111 -12.95 -7.30 16.29
CA GLU A 111 -14.19 -7.94 15.85
C GLU A 111 -15.17 -6.96 15.21
N LYS A 112 -15.34 -5.76 15.78
CA LYS A 112 -16.35 -4.81 15.32
C LYS A 112 -15.82 -3.80 14.31
N TYR A 113 -14.61 -3.29 14.52
CA TYR A 113 -14.12 -2.11 13.80
C TYR A 113 -13.03 -2.39 12.77
N PHE A 114 -12.52 -3.63 12.75
CA PHE A 114 -11.48 -4.07 11.82
C PHE A 114 -11.82 -3.78 10.35
N ASN A 115 -13.06 -4.09 9.94
CA ASN A 115 -13.52 -3.90 8.57
C ASN A 115 -14.10 -2.49 8.29
N VAL A 116 -14.70 -1.85 9.30
CA VAL A 116 -15.42 -0.58 9.13
C VAL A 116 -14.47 0.59 8.90
N TRP A 117 -13.35 0.65 9.64
CA TRP A 117 -12.48 1.83 9.67
C TRP A 117 -11.09 1.60 9.09
N ARG A 118 -10.90 0.52 8.32
CA ARG A 118 -9.62 0.15 7.68
C ARG A 118 -8.48 0.04 8.70
N LEU A 119 -8.78 -0.53 9.87
CA LEU A 119 -7.78 -0.86 10.90
C LEU A 119 -7.11 -2.21 10.62
N GLU A 120 -7.13 -2.68 9.37
CA GLU A 120 -6.60 -3.98 8.97
C GLU A 120 -5.11 -4.14 9.33
N ASN A 121 -4.37 -3.04 9.31
CA ASN A 121 -2.95 -2.99 9.65
C ASN A 121 -2.68 -2.81 11.16
N LEU A 122 -3.71 -2.62 12.00
CA LEU A 122 -3.53 -2.26 13.41
C LEU A 122 -2.76 -3.35 14.16
N THR A 123 -3.08 -4.62 13.95
CA THR A 123 -2.39 -5.74 14.61
C THR A 123 -0.89 -5.71 14.31
N LEU A 124 -0.53 -5.60 13.03
CA LEU A 124 0.87 -5.58 12.59
C LEU A 124 1.59 -4.30 13.05
N PHE A 125 0.90 -3.15 13.02
CA PHE A 125 1.41 -1.90 13.57
C PHE A 125 1.74 -2.04 15.06
N MET A 126 0.84 -2.64 15.84
CA MET A 126 1.03 -2.83 17.27
C MET A 126 2.14 -3.84 17.56
N GLU A 127 2.28 -4.90 16.77
CA GLU A 127 3.42 -5.82 16.88
C GLU A 127 4.76 -5.08 16.70
N HIS A 128 4.88 -4.29 15.64
CA HIS A 128 6.09 -3.50 15.40
C HIS A 128 6.33 -2.43 16.47
N LEU A 129 5.26 -1.80 16.97
CA LEU A 129 5.36 -0.83 18.05
C LEU A 129 5.88 -1.47 19.34
N LEU A 130 5.30 -2.60 19.74
CA LEU A 130 5.64 -3.28 20.99
C LEU A 130 7.03 -3.94 20.95
N ASN A 131 7.46 -4.41 19.78
CA ASN A 131 8.80 -4.97 19.57
C ASN A 131 9.89 -3.88 19.43
N GLY A 132 9.52 -2.60 19.45
CA GLY A 132 10.46 -1.48 19.28
C GLY A 132 11.00 -1.36 17.84
N ASN A 133 10.34 -1.95 16.84
CA ASN A 133 10.82 -1.94 15.46
C ASN A 133 10.82 -0.52 14.87
N PHE A 134 9.88 0.33 15.27
CA PHE A 134 9.84 1.73 14.83
C PHE A 134 10.96 2.56 15.46
N ASP A 135 11.22 2.37 16.77
CA ASP A 135 12.29 3.07 17.48
C ASP A 135 13.66 2.67 16.94
N ASN A 136 13.83 1.39 16.62
CA ASN A 136 15.03 0.84 15.99
C ASN A 136 15.10 1.11 14.46
N ARG A 137 14.12 1.82 13.90
CA ARG A 137 14.02 2.15 12.46
C ARG A 137 14.09 0.94 11.53
N LEU A 138 13.69 -0.22 12.01
CA LEU A 138 13.56 -1.44 11.21
C LEU A 138 12.32 -1.35 10.30
N GLU A 139 11.30 -0.62 10.76
CA GLU A 139 10.03 -0.44 10.06
C GLU A 139 9.64 1.04 10.02
N ASN A 140 8.88 1.46 9.00
CA ASN A 140 8.34 2.81 8.92
C ASN A 140 6.87 2.83 9.40
N PRO A 141 6.52 3.50 10.52
CA PRO A 141 5.13 3.54 11.01
C PRO A 141 4.15 4.15 9.99
N LEU A 142 4.64 5.03 9.10
CA LEU A 142 3.83 5.72 8.11
C LEU A 142 3.24 4.76 7.08
N ILE A 143 3.85 3.62 6.77
CA ILE A 143 3.28 2.69 5.76
C ILE A 143 2.01 1.97 6.26
N TYR A 144 1.85 1.88 7.59
CA TYR A 144 0.73 1.22 8.25
C TYR A 144 -0.43 2.18 8.51
N ALA A 145 -0.13 3.44 8.84
CA ALA A 145 -1.13 4.46 9.10
C ALA A 145 -1.64 5.09 7.79
N SER A 146 -2.77 4.60 7.30
CA SER A 146 -3.48 5.27 6.20
C SER A 146 -3.95 6.64 6.66
N GLN A 147 -3.75 7.68 5.85
CA GLN A 147 -4.40 8.98 6.01
C GLN A 147 -5.13 9.30 4.72
N ARG A 148 -6.25 10.00 4.81
CA ARG A 148 -6.97 10.43 3.62
C ARG A 148 -6.16 11.53 2.93
N THR A 149 -5.68 11.26 1.73
CA THR A 149 -5.01 12.26 0.90
C THR A 149 -6.02 13.31 0.42
N THR A 150 -5.70 14.57 0.66
CA THR A 150 -6.42 15.75 0.17
C THR A 150 -5.51 16.57 -0.74
N GLY A 151 -6.04 17.01 -1.87
CA GLY A 151 -5.33 17.75 -2.90
C GLY A 151 -4.44 16.84 -3.76
N PHE A 152 -3.23 17.34 -4.05
CA PHE A 152 -2.18 16.63 -4.76
C PHE A 152 -0.94 16.60 -3.88
N ILE A 153 -0.37 15.41 -3.69
CA ILE A 153 0.94 15.28 -3.04
C ILE A 153 1.95 14.93 -4.13
N VAL A 154 3.00 15.73 -4.21
CA VAL A 154 4.07 15.54 -5.22
C VAL A 154 5.29 14.97 -4.51
N HIS A 155 5.80 13.88 -5.07
CA HIS A 155 7.00 13.20 -4.63
C HIS A 155 7.98 13.13 -5.79
N ASP A 156 9.25 13.35 -5.50
CA ASP A 156 10.33 13.13 -6.45
C ASP A 156 11.22 11.99 -5.94
N PHE A 157 11.59 11.07 -6.83
CA PHE A 157 12.59 10.04 -6.53
C PHE A 157 13.46 9.74 -7.75
N LEU A 158 14.67 9.24 -7.48
CA LEU A 158 15.58 8.73 -8.50
C LEU A 158 15.48 7.21 -8.53
N TYR A 159 15.44 6.64 -9.72
CA TYR A 159 15.52 5.20 -9.92
C TYR A 159 16.66 4.89 -10.89
N SER A 160 17.66 4.18 -10.38
CA SER A 160 18.76 3.65 -11.17
C SER A 160 18.34 2.29 -11.72
N ASN A 161 18.17 2.21 -13.03
CA ASN A 161 17.79 0.98 -13.69
C ASN A 161 19.00 0.04 -13.71
N PRO A 162 18.93 -1.13 -13.06
CA PRO A 162 20.07 -2.04 -12.93
C PRO A 162 20.45 -2.72 -14.25
N ILE A 163 19.58 -2.68 -15.27
CA ILE A 163 19.80 -3.34 -16.56
C ILE A 163 20.52 -2.45 -17.55
N ILE A 164 20.16 -1.16 -17.61
CA ILE A 164 20.68 -0.22 -18.62
C ILE A 164 21.68 0.80 -18.06
N ASP A 165 22.05 0.66 -16.79
CA ASP A 165 22.99 1.55 -16.06
C ASP A 165 22.65 3.04 -16.26
N HIS A 166 21.36 3.36 -16.23
CA HIS A 166 20.84 4.71 -16.40
C HIS A 166 19.89 5.05 -15.28
N SER A 167 19.98 6.28 -14.77
CA SER A 167 19.09 6.78 -13.73
C SER A 167 18.04 7.70 -14.30
N PHE A 168 16.78 7.45 -13.96
CA PHE A 168 15.66 8.32 -14.32
C PHE A 168 15.18 9.08 -13.09
N LYS A 169 14.73 10.33 -13.30
CA LYS A 169 14.03 11.08 -12.28
C LYS A 169 12.54 10.86 -12.46
N TYR A 170 11.87 10.45 -11.40
CA TYR A 170 10.44 10.23 -11.39
C TYR A 170 9.76 11.30 -10.56
N LYS A 171 8.79 11.96 -11.17
CA LYS A 171 7.87 12.86 -10.50
C LYS A 171 6.53 12.13 -10.32
N MET A 172 6.21 11.80 -9.08
CA MET A 172 5.04 11.04 -8.71
C MET A 172 4.00 11.95 -8.06
N ILE A 173 2.78 11.92 -8.58
CA ILE A 173 1.65 12.73 -8.11
C ILE A 173 0.61 11.78 -7.52
N GLU A 174 0.40 11.87 -6.22
CA GLU A 174 -0.68 11.20 -5.51
C GLU A 174 -1.92 12.10 -5.49
N ILE A 175 -3.04 11.57 -5.96
CA ILE A 175 -4.29 12.30 -6.13
C ILE A 175 -5.24 12.00 -4.95
N GLY A 176 -5.81 13.04 -4.37
CA GLY A 176 -6.82 12.91 -3.32
C GLY A 176 -8.11 12.21 -3.77
N GLY A 177 -8.78 11.59 -2.81
CA GLY A 177 -9.95 10.73 -3.04
C GLY A 177 -11.27 11.46 -3.29
N SER A 178 -11.33 12.79 -3.17
CA SER A 178 -12.60 13.52 -3.33
C SER A 178 -12.96 13.71 -4.80
N ARG A 179 -14.27 13.68 -5.11
CA ARG A 179 -14.79 13.91 -6.46
C ARG A 179 -14.41 15.29 -7.04
N ASN A 180 -14.17 16.27 -6.18
CA ASN A 180 -13.74 17.61 -6.59
C ASN A 180 -12.27 17.65 -7.01
N GLU A 181 -11.40 16.85 -6.38
CA GLU A 181 -10.01 16.68 -6.81
C GLU A 181 -9.93 16.00 -8.17
N TRP A 182 -10.80 14.99 -8.39
CA TRP A 182 -10.93 14.29 -9.66
C TRP A 182 -11.20 15.18 -10.88
N LYS A 183 -12.03 16.23 -10.74
CA LYS A 183 -12.27 17.17 -11.84
C LYS A 183 -11.02 17.99 -12.17
N LYS A 184 -10.19 18.30 -11.18
CA LYS A 184 -8.94 19.06 -11.33
C LYS A 184 -7.86 18.21 -12.03
N VAL A 185 -7.83 16.90 -11.76
CA VAL A 185 -6.90 15.94 -12.39
C VAL A 185 -6.90 16.06 -13.91
N PHE A 186 -8.08 16.03 -14.54
CA PHE A 186 -8.18 16.06 -16.00
C PHE A 186 -7.73 17.38 -16.64
N ALA A 187 -7.69 18.48 -15.88
CA ALA A 187 -7.23 19.77 -16.39
C ALA A 187 -5.70 19.86 -16.47
N CYS A 188 -4.99 19.07 -15.66
CA CYS A 188 -3.53 19.08 -15.57
C CYS A 188 -2.91 17.77 -16.07
N PHE A 189 -3.69 16.92 -16.72
CA PHE A 189 -3.29 15.60 -17.20
C PHE A 189 -2.52 15.73 -18.51
N ASP A 190 -1.22 15.99 -18.41
CA ASP A 190 -0.31 16.12 -19.56
C ASP A 190 0.99 15.35 -19.31
N ASN A 191 1.53 14.78 -20.39
CA ASN A 191 2.78 14.02 -20.43
C ASN A 191 2.93 12.95 -19.32
N VAL A 192 1.84 12.21 -19.05
CA VAL A 192 1.80 11.12 -18.07
C VAL A 192 2.43 9.86 -18.66
N HIS A 193 3.45 9.32 -17.99
CA HIS A 193 4.17 8.12 -18.44
C HIS A 193 3.63 6.85 -17.78
N PHE A 194 3.23 6.94 -16.51
CA PHE A 194 2.65 5.82 -15.77
C PHE A 194 1.38 6.25 -15.04
N LEU A 195 0.35 5.42 -15.13
CA LEU A 195 -0.91 5.58 -14.45
C LEU A 195 -1.18 4.38 -13.56
N PHE A 196 -1.29 4.60 -12.26
CA PHE A 196 -1.51 3.54 -11.28
C PHE A 196 -2.92 3.61 -10.70
N PHE A 197 -3.61 2.48 -10.72
CA PHE A 197 -4.84 2.24 -9.97
C PHE A 197 -4.59 1.20 -8.89
N PHE A 198 -5.34 1.30 -7.79
CA PHE A 198 -5.19 0.42 -6.63
C PHE A 198 -6.55 -0.17 -6.28
N TYR A 199 -6.62 -1.48 -6.21
CA TYR A 199 -7.81 -2.19 -5.75
C TYR A 199 -7.43 -3.17 -4.65
N GLY A 200 -8.02 -3.01 -3.46
CA GLY A 200 -7.78 -3.91 -2.34
C GLY A 200 -8.57 -5.19 -2.53
N LEU A 201 -7.89 -6.31 -2.70
CA LEU A 201 -8.51 -7.63 -2.82
C LEU A 201 -9.32 -8.03 -1.58
N SER A 202 -9.02 -7.45 -0.42
CA SER A 202 -9.77 -7.67 0.82
C SER A 202 -10.98 -6.76 1.00
N ASP A 203 -11.23 -5.80 0.11
CA ASP A 203 -12.27 -4.78 0.30
C ASP A 203 -13.67 -5.25 -0.12
N PHE A 204 -13.83 -6.50 -0.59
CA PHE A 204 -15.05 -7.02 -1.21
C PHE A 204 -16.28 -7.13 -0.29
N ASP A 205 -16.05 -7.25 1.01
CA ASP A 205 -17.08 -7.31 2.06
C ASP A 205 -17.29 -5.94 2.73
N ASN A 206 -16.62 -4.89 2.25
CA ASN A 206 -16.70 -3.55 2.82
C ASN A 206 -17.88 -2.77 2.21
N PRO A 207 -18.89 -2.38 3.00
CA PRO A 207 -20.05 -1.65 2.49
C PRO A 207 -19.71 -0.24 1.96
N TYR A 208 -18.54 0.30 2.30
CA TYR A 208 -18.07 1.62 1.87
C TYR A 208 -17.09 1.56 0.68
N THR A 209 -16.65 0.36 0.28
CA THR A 209 -15.69 0.19 -0.82
C THR A 209 -16.26 -0.81 -1.82
N GLU A 210 -17.07 -0.32 -2.75
CA GLU A 210 -17.66 -1.16 -3.79
C GLU A 210 -16.68 -1.39 -4.95
N LEU A 211 -16.47 -2.66 -5.33
CA LEU A 211 -15.77 -3.05 -6.57
C LEU A 211 -16.31 -2.26 -7.77
N GLU A 212 -17.63 -2.10 -7.85
CA GLU A 212 -18.30 -1.34 -8.89
C GLU A 212 -17.94 0.16 -8.88
N TYR A 213 -17.68 0.76 -7.72
CA TYR A 213 -17.21 2.14 -7.65
C TYR A 213 -15.79 2.28 -8.22
N GLU A 214 -14.85 1.42 -7.81
CA GLU A 214 -13.48 1.45 -8.29
C GLU A 214 -13.37 1.09 -9.78
N LYS A 215 -14.18 0.13 -10.24
CA LYS A 215 -14.31 -0.23 -11.66
C LYS A 215 -14.84 0.93 -12.50
N ARG A 216 -15.97 1.54 -12.12
CA ARG A 216 -16.52 2.72 -12.84
C ARG A 216 -15.49 3.85 -12.91
N LYS A 217 -14.75 4.05 -11.83
CA LYS A 217 -13.69 5.05 -11.73
C LYS A 217 -12.53 4.75 -12.68
N PHE A 218 -12.07 3.51 -12.75
CA PHE A 218 -11.07 3.04 -13.71
C PHE A 218 -11.55 3.22 -15.16
N ASN A 219 -12.71 2.66 -15.50
CA ASN A 219 -13.28 2.71 -16.85
C ASN A 219 -13.49 4.16 -17.32
N TYR A 220 -14.00 5.02 -16.44
CA TYR A 220 -14.17 6.44 -16.75
C TYR A 220 -12.84 7.12 -17.08
N THR A 221 -11.81 6.93 -16.25
CA THR A 221 -10.50 7.56 -16.49
C THR A 221 -9.84 7.05 -17.76
N VAL A 222 -9.79 5.73 -17.95
CA VAL A 222 -9.17 5.12 -19.13
C VAL A 222 -9.88 5.60 -20.40
N THR A 223 -11.23 5.58 -20.40
CA THR A 223 -12.03 6.02 -21.53
C THR A 223 -11.86 7.51 -21.80
N ALA A 224 -11.91 8.36 -20.77
CA ALA A 224 -11.74 9.80 -20.91
C ALA A 224 -10.35 10.14 -21.46
N CYS A 225 -9.29 9.56 -20.91
CA CYS A 225 -7.94 9.86 -21.34
C CYS A 225 -7.62 9.31 -22.74
N LYS A 226 -8.14 8.12 -23.11
CA LYS A 226 -8.11 7.63 -24.51
C LYS A 226 -8.82 8.59 -25.46
N ARG A 227 -10.05 9.02 -25.10
CA ARG A 227 -10.87 9.91 -25.93
C ARG A 227 -10.21 11.27 -26.18
N PHE A 228 -9.58 11.84 -25.15
CA PHE A 228 -8.97 13.18 -25.25
C PHE A 228 -7.49 13.15 -25.64
N GLN A 229 -6.93 11.99 -26.00
CA GLN A 229 -5.50 11.81 -26.30
C GLN A 229 -4.57 12.42 -25.23
N LYS A 230 -5.02 12.46 -23.97
CA LYS A 230 -4.28 13.07 -22.85
C LYS A 230 -3.13 12.18 -22.36
N PHE A 231 -3.07 10.96 -22.88
CA PHE A 231 -1.95 10.08 -22.63
C PHE A 231 -0.80 10.40 -23.58
N ASN A 232 0.41 10.34 -23.03
CA ASN A 232 1.56 10.04 -23.87
C ASN A 232 1.24 8.72 -24.62
N PRO A 233 1.53 8.60 -25.94
CA PRO A 233 1.32 7.34 -26.68
C PRO A 233 1.94 6.10 -26.01
N ASN A 234 2.97 6.31 -25.19
CA ASN A 234 3.68 5.27 -24.44
C ASN A 234 3.23 5.16 -22.97
N CYS A 235 2.12 5.80 -22.58
CA CYS A 235 1.62 5.74 -21.21
C CYS A 235 1.28 4.29 -20.82
N ARG A 236 1.85 3.81 -19.71
CA ARG A 236 1.54 2.50 -19.14
C ARG A 236 0.47 2.66 -18.07
N ILE A 237 -0.65 1.98 -18.27
CA ILE A 237 -1.75 1.89 -17.30
C ILE A 237 -1.58 0.59 -16.53
N ILE A 238 -1.44 0.70 -15.21
CA ILE A 238 -1.08 -0.41 -14.32
C ILE A 238 -2.09 -0.47 -13.18
N VAL A 239 -2.64 -1.65 -12.93
CA VAL A 239 -3.52 -1.92 -11.78
C VAL A 239 -2.78 -2.76 -10.75
N LEU A 240 -2.67 -2.24 -9.52
CA LEU A 240 -2.16 -2.98 -8.39
C LEU A 240 -3.33 -3.54 -7.58
N PHE A 241 -3.45 -4.85 -7.58
CA PHE A 241 -4.32 -5.61 -6.69
C PHE A 241 -3.59 -5.79 -5.36
N THR A 242 -4.06 -5.12 -4.32
CA THR A 242 -3.38 -4.99 -3.03
C THR A 242 -4.05 -5.85 -1.97
N LYS A 243 -3.43 -5.93 -0.78
CA LYS A 243 -3.94 -6.68 0.39
C LYS A 243 -4.25 -8.18 0.13
N PRO A 244 -3.42 -8.92 -0.64
CA PRO A 244 -3.66 -10.33 -0.87
C PRO A 244 -3.60 -11.16 0.43
N ASP A 245 -2.73 -10.78 1.36
CA ASP A 245 -2.59 -11.35 2.70
C ASP A 245 -3.87 -11.22 3.55
N ILE A 246 -4.51 -10.06 3.52
CA ILE A 246 -5.77 -9.84 4.25
C ILE A 246 -6.90 -10.63 3.60
N LEU A 247 -6.94 -10.70 2.26
CA LEU A 247 -7.88 -11.58 1.54
C LEU A 247 -7.74 -13.03 2.01
N GLN A 248 -6.51 -13.57 2.05
CA GLN A 248 -6.28 -14.95 2.53
C GLN A 248 -6.83 -15.16 3.94
N SER A 249 -6.57 -14.21 4.85
CA SER A 249 -7.07 -14.27 6.23
C SER A 249 -8.60 -14.22 6.30
N LYS A 250 -9.27 -13.44 5.44
CA LYS A 250 -10.74 -13.40 5.34
C LYS A 250 -11.31 -14.72 4.84
N LEU A 251 -10.76 -15.26 3.75
CA LEU A 251 -11.23 -16.53 3.19
C LEU A 251 -10.99 -17.71 4.14
N LYS A 252 -9.84 -17.74 4.85
CA LYS A 252 -9.54 -18.75 5.90
C LYS A 252 -10.53 -18.70 7.06
N ARG A 253 -11.08 -17.51 7.39
CA ARG A 253 -12.13 -17.32 8.41
C ARG A 253 -13.53 -17.67 7.92
N GLY A 254 -13.68 -18.05 6.65
CA GLY A 254 -14.98 -18.41 6.06
C GLY A 254 -15.79 -17.22 5.54
N VAL A 255 -15.18 -16.04 5.37
CA VAL A 255 -15.86 -14.92 4.69
C VAL A 255 -16.06 -15.31 3.23
N VAL A 256 -17.31 -15.25 2.76
CA VAL A 256 -17.68 -15.68 1.41
C VAL A 256 -17.63 -14.49 0.46
N TYR A 257 -17.05 -14.70 -0.72
CA TYR A 257 -17.20 -13.78 -1.84
C TYR A 257 -18.45 -14.18 -2.64
N GLU A 258 -19.50 -13.37 -2.57
CA GLU A 258 -20.82 -13.72 -3.13
C GLU A 258 -20.86 -13.68 -4.67
N ASN A 259 -20.01 -12.87 -5.30
CA ASN A 259 -19.99 -12.67 -6.76
C ASN A 259 -19.03 -13.63 -7.48
N LEU A 260 -18.92 -14.87 -7.01
CA LEU A 260 -18.14 -15.91 -7.69
C LEU A 260 -18.79 -16.25 -9.04
N LYS A 261 -18.07 -15.92 -10.12
CA LYS A 261 -18.48 -16.20 -11.50
C LYS A 261 -17.55 -17.23 -12.12
N ASN A 262 -18.10 -18.09 -12.97
CA ASN A 262 -17.33 -19.07 -13.75
C ASN A 262 -16.66 -18.39 -14.95
N HIS A 263 -15.62 -17.61 -14.68
CA HIS A 263 -14.74 -17.08 -15.71
C HIS A 263 -13.66 -18.09 -16.10
N GLU A 264 -13.20 -18.03 -17.35
CA GLU A 264 -12.01 -18.76 -17.77
C GLU A 264 -10.82 -18.40 -16.86
N MET A 265 -10.07 -19.42 -16.44
CA MET A 265 -8.96 -19.22 -15.51
C MET A 265 -7.78 -18.58 -16.25
N ARG A 266 -7.38 -17.38 -15.81
CA ARG A 266 -6.16 -16.73 -16.29
C ARG A 266 -4.94 -17.62 -16.01
N GLU A 267 -4.14 -17.92 -17.03
CA GLU A 267 -3.01 -18.86 -16.95
C GLU A 267 -2.01 -18.49 -15.84
N GLU A 268 -1.72 -17.21 -15.68
CA GLU A 268 -0.84 -16.68 -14.66
C GLU A 268 -1.34 -16.90 -13.23
N LEU A 269 -2.67 -16.99 -13.02
CA LEU A 269 -3.27 -17.21 -11.70
C LEU A 269 -3.21 -18.67 -11.28
N LYS A 270 -2.91 -19.61 -12.20
CA LYS A 270 -2.64 -21.02 -11.86
C LYS A 270 -1.44 -21.18 -10.90
N ARG A 271 -0.58 -20.16 -10.79
CA ARG A 271 0.53 -20.10 -9.84
C ARG A 271 0.08 -19.85 -8.39
N ILE A 272 -1.17 -19.41 -8.17
CA ILE A 272 -1.75 -19.29 -6.84
C ILE A 272 -2.05 -20.69 -6.33
N SER A 273 -1.52 -21.02 -5.15
CA SER A 273 -1.55 -22.38 -4.62
C SER A 273 -2.95 -22.79 -4.15
N ASN A 274 -3.64 -21.91 -3.42
CA ASN A 274 -4.96 -22.20 -2.89
C ASN A 274 -6.04 -21.98 -3.98
N GLU A 275 -6.88 -22.99 -4.20
CA GLU A 275 -7.91 -22.95 -5.22
C GLU A 275 -9.01 -21.91 -4.96
N ASN A 276 -9.46 -21.79 -3.71
CA ASN A 276 -10.49 -20.83 -3.34
C ASN A 276 -9.99 -19.38 -3.55
N GLU A 277 -8.78 -19.08 -3.05
CA GLU A 277 -8.14 -17.78 -3.27
C GLU A 277 -7.99 -17.47 -4.76
N ARG A 278 -7.56 -18.46 -5.55
CA ARG A 278 -7.39 -18.34 -7.01
C ARG A 278 -8.72 -18.05 -7.71
N MET A 279 -9.80 -18.75 -7.36
CA MET A 279 -11.13 -18.54 -7.96
C MET A 279 -11.69 -17.15 -7.62
N VAL A 280 -11.59 -16.75 -6.36
CA VAL A 280 -12.06 -15.42 -5.89
C VAL A 280 -11.31 -14.31 -6.62
N ILE A 281 -9.98 -14.38 -6.66
CA ILE A 281 -9.15 -13.40 -7.36
C ILE A 281 -9.50 -13.37 -8.86
N ASN A 282 -9.60 -14.52 -9.53
CA ASN A 282 -9.95 -14.58 -10.95
C ASN A 282 -11.31 -13.92 -11.24
N SER A 283 -12.30 -14.12 -10.37
CA SER A 283 -13.62 -13.50 -10.50
C SER A 283 -13.56 -11.98 -10.34
N MET A 284 -12.91 -11.48 -9.28
CA MET A 284 -12.74 -10.04 -9.05
C MET A 284 -12.02 -9.35 -10.20
N MET A 285 -10.96 -9.97 -10.70
CA MET A 285 -10.15 -9.44 -11.80
C MET A 285 -10.90 -9.45 -13.12
N SER A 286 -11.65 -10.52 -13.41
CA SER A 286 -12.46 -10.60 -14.63
C SER A 286 -13.56 -9.53 -14.63
N GLU A 287 -14.18 -9.28 -13.48
CA GLU A 287 -15.16 -8.20 -13.34
C GLU A 287 -14.53 -6.81 -13.48
N PHE A 288 -13.35 -6.61 -12.89
CA PHE A 288 -12.63 -5.34 -12.97
C PHE A 288 -12.21 -5.00 -14.41
N PHE A 289 -11.74 -6.00 -15.16
CA PHE A 289 -11.21 -5.82 -16.52
C PHE A 289 -12.22 -6.07 -17.65
N GLU A 290 -13.52 -6.09 -17.34
CA GLU A 290 -14.56 -6.35 -18.35
C GLU A 290 -14.51 -5.41 -19.56
N GLU A 291 -14.18 -4.13 -19.36
CA GLU A 291 -14.14 -3.13 -20.44
C GLU A 291 -12.73 -2.82 -20.97
N HIS A 292 -11.72 -2.78 -20.11
CA HIS A 292 -10.36 -2.38 -20.48
C HIS A 292 -9.32 -3.25 -19.79
N GLU A 293 -8.76 -4.23 -20.50
CA GLU A 293 -7.63 -5.00 -20.00
C GLU A 293 -6.32 -4.21 -20.08
N THR A 294 -5.56 -4.20 -18.97
CA THR A 294 -4.29 -3.48 -18.86
C THR A 294 -3.24 -4.28 -18.09
N GLU A 295 -2.04 -3.76 -17.97
CA GLU A 295 -1.01 -4.34 -17.10
C GLU A 295 -1.50 -4.36 -15.65
N TYR A 296 -1.18 -5.42 -14.92
CA TYR A 296 -1.58 -5.56 -13.53
C TYR A 296 -0.58 -6.37 -12.72
N HIS A 297 -0.61 -6.20 -11.39
CA HIS A 297 0.17 -6.98 -10.45
C HIS A 297 -0.60 -7.22 -9.15
N ILE A 298 -0.40 -8.37 -8.51
CA ILE A 298 -0.93 -8.67 -7.18
C ILE A 298 0.20 -8.55 -6.17
N VAL A 299 0.11 -7.61 -5.24
CA VAL A 299 1.23 -7.21 -4.38
C VAL A 299 0.80 -6.95 -2.94
N ASN A 300 1.58 -7.44 -1.98
CA ASN A 300 1.49 -6.96 -0.60
C ASN A 300 2.34 -5.70 -0.45
N LEU A 301 1.68 -4.53 -0.36
CA LEU A 301 2.36 -3.24 -0.27
C LEU A 301 3.07 -2.98 1.06
N LEU A 302 2.79 -3.78 2.09
CA LEU A 302 3.55 -3.73 3.34
C LEU A 302 4.86 -4.53 3.24
N ASN A 303 4.95 -5.49 2.30
CA ASN A 303 6.17 -6.23 2.07
C ASN A 303 7.14 -5.44 1.17
N LYS A 304 8.21 -4.91 1.77
CA LYS A 304 9.22 -4.10 1.07
C LYS A 304 9.92 -4.85 -0.08
N GLU A 305 10.15 -6.15 0.06
CA GLU A 305 10.75 -6.95 -1.02
C GLU A 305 9.83 -7.04 -2.23
N GLU A 306 8.53 -7.24 -2.00
CA GLU A 306 7.55 -7.27 -3.09
C GLU A 306 7.43 -5.91 -3.77
N VAL A 307 7.39 -4.82 -3.00
CA VAL A 307 7.35 -3.46 -3.57
C VAL A 307 8.60 -3.17 -4.40
N ASN A 308 9.79 -3.56 -3.94
CA ASN A 308 11.02 -3.44 -4.74
C ASN A 308 10.97 -4.31 -6.00
N GLY A 309 10.47 -5.54 -5.90
CA GLY A 309 10.30 -6.42 -7.05
C GLY A 309 9.39 -5.83 -8.13
N ILE A 310 8.25 -5.23 -7.74
CA ILE A 310 7.36 -4.56 -8.71
C ILE A 310 7.97 -3.25 -9.22
N LYS A 311 8.69 -2.51 -8.39
CA LYS A 311 9.38 -1.27 -8.78
C LYS A 311 10.36 -1.56 -9.91
N ASP A 312 11.17 -2.60 -9.74
CA ASP A 312 12.13 -3.02 -10.77
C ASP A 312 11.43 -3.54 -12.01
N LEU A 313 10.38 -4.35 -11.84
CA LEU A 313 9.61 -4.88 -12.96
C LEU A 313 8.99 -3.76 -13.81
N ILE A 314 8.37 -2.77 -13.17
CA ILE A 314 7.64 -1.70 -13.87
C ILE A 314 8.63 -0.69 -14.47
N PHE A 315 9.61 -0.23 -13.69
CA PHE A 315 10.49 0.88 -14.09
C PHE A 315 11.75 0.43 -14.87
N SER A 316 11.98 -0.88 -15.01
CA SER A 316 13.02 -1.40 -15.91
C SER A 316 12.85 -1.01 -17.38
N GLY A 317 11.66 -0.55 -17.77
CA GLY A 317 11.32 -0.23 -19.16
C GLY A 317 10.86 -1.44 -19.98
N VAL A 318 10.96 -2.65 -19.44
CA VAL A 318 10.45 -3.87 -20.07
C VAL A 318 9.01 -4.09 -19.61
N LYS A 319 8.06 -4.15 -20.55
CA LYS A 319 6.70 -4.62 -20.21
C LYS A 319 6.81 -6.07 -19.78
N SER A 320 6.40 -6.35 -18.54
CA SER A 320 6.43 -7.72 -18.06
C SER A 320 5.43 -8.56 -18.84
N ARG A 321 5.88 -9.74 -19.30
CA ARG A 321 4.98 -10.73 -19.92
C ARG A 321 4.06 -11.39 -18.90
N PHE A 322 4.44 -11.37 -17.62
CA PHE A 322 3.67 -11.98 -16.54
C PHE A 322 3.49 -11.01 -15.38
N PRO A 323 2.30 -10.95 -14.78
CA PRO A 323 2.12 -10.14 -13.59
C PRO A 323 2.97 -10.66 -12.44
N PHE A 324 3.44 -9.74 -11.60
CA PHE A 324 3.94 -10.09 -10.29
C PHE A 324 2.78 -10.63 -9.44
N ILE A 325 2.99 -11.77 -8.79
CA ILE A 325 2.02 -12.39 -7.87
C ILE A 325 2.69 -12.50 -6.50
N SER A 326 2.02 -11.93 -5.49
CA SER A 326 2.48 -11.88 -4.11
C SER A 326 2.91 -13.26 -3.61
N LYS A 327 3.98 -13.29 -2.79
CA LYS A 327 4.55 -14.53 -2.25
C LYS A 327 3.53 -15.26 -1.37
N CYS A 328 2.69 -14.53 -0.61
CA CYS A 328 1.70 -15.14 0.26
C CYS A 328 0.71 -16.05 -0.49
N LEU A 329 0.37 -15.71 -1.74
CA LEU A 329 -0.53 -16.50 -2.60
C LEU A 329 0.15 -17.71 -3.26
N ARG A 330 1.48 -17.70 -3.36
CA ARG A 330 2.28 -18.75 -4.02
C ARG A 330 2.80 -19.81 -3.06
N GLU A 331 2.86 -19.51 -1.77
CA GLU A 331 3.46 -20.38 -0.78
C GLU A 331 2.37 -20.97 0.12
N SER A 332 1.68 -22.02 -0.33
CA SER A 332 0.90 -22.84 0.59
C SER A 332 1.83 -23.53 1.58
N GLY A 333 1.74 -23.18 2.87
CA GLY A 333 2.26 -24.02 3.96
C GLY A 333 3.75 -23.90 4.32
N ARG A 334 4.48 -22.86 3.86
CA ARG A 334 5.87 -22.62 4.30
C ARG A 334 6.02 -21.68 5.50
N GLU A 335 4.94 -21.13 6.04
CA GLU A 335 4.98 -20.24 7.23
C GLU A 335 5.65 -20.91 8.44
N TRP A 336 5.55 -22.24 8.54
CA TRP A 336 6.20 -22.99 9.60
C TRP A 336 7.71 -23.11 9.41
N LYS A 337 8.28 -23.01 8.20
CA LYS A 337 9.73 -23.25 8.01
C LYS A 337 10.60 -22.22 8.73
N PRO A 338 10.35 -20.90 8.63
CA PRO A 338 11.08 -19.91 9.41
C PRO A 338 10.83 -20.03 10.91
N VAL A 339 9.61 -20.41 11.31
CA VAL A 339 9.23 -20.60 12.72
C VAL A 339 9.92 -21.83 13.31
N LEU A 340 9.88 -22.98 12.63
CA LEU A 340 10.59 -24.20 12.97
C LEU A 340 12.11 -24.00 12.94
N TRP A 341 12.63 -23.23 11.98
CA TRP A 341 14.04 -22.86 11.92
C TRP A 341 14.47 -21.99 13.11
N ARG A 342 13.63 -21.03 13.52
CA ARG A 342 13.85 -20.24 14.76
C ARG A 342 13.78 -21.11 16.00
N ILE A 343 12.80 -22.00 16.10
CA ILE A 343 12.65 -22.92 17.22
C ILE A 343 13.88 -23.84 17.28
N ALA A 344 14.26 -24.46 16.18
CA ALA A 344 15.43 -25.34 16.08
C ALA A 344 16.75 -24.62 16.42
N ASN A 345 16.91 -23.36 16.03
CA ASN A 345 18.13 -22.60 16.34
C ASN A 345 18.16 -22.00 17.76
N ASN A 346 17.00 -21.70 18.36
CA ASN A 346 16.93 -21.08 19.68
C ASN A 346 16.77 -22.06 20.84
N SER A 347 16.41 -23.31 20.56
CA SER A 347 16.20 -24.31 21.61
C SER A 347 17.16 -25.49 21.40
N LYS A 348 17.80 -25.92 22.49
CA LYS A 348 18.62 -27.14 22.57
C LYS A 348 17.75 -28.40 22.43
N LEU A 349 16.88 -28.45 21.42
CA LEU A 349 15.98 -29.55 21.16
C LEU A 349 16.72 -30.55 20.28
N CYS A 350 17.50 -31.42 20.92
CA CYS A 350 18.21 -32.51 20.27
C CYS A 350 17.29 -33.65 19.79
N ASP A 351 15.99 -33.59 20.13
CA ASP A 351 15.09 -34.76 20.05
C ASP A 351 13.90 -34.61 19.08
N ILE A 352 13.86 -33.57 18.24
CA ILE A 352 12.80 -33.44 17.22
C ILE A 352 13.24 -34.10 15.92
N SER A 353 12.64 -35.25 15.59
CA SER A 353 12.73 -35.88 14.27
C SER A 353 11.57 -35.40 13.40
N LEU A 354 11.87 -34.63 12.35
CA LEU A 354 10.88 -34.28 11.32
C LEU A 354 10.67 -35.50 10.41
N ILE A 355 9.54 -36.18 10.55
CA ILE A 355 9.11 -37.20 9.58
C ILE A 355 8.33 -36.44 8.49
N ALA A 356 8.95 -36.28 7.32
CA ALA A 356 8.24 -35.89 6.12
C ALA A 356 7.46 -37.12 5.62
N GLN A 357 6.13 -37.03 5.60
CA GLN A 357 5.32 -37.92 4.78
C GLN A 357 5.16 -37.25 3.42
N ASP A 358 5.69 -37.90 2.39
CA ASP A 358 5.38 -37.60 1.00
C ASP A 358 3.97 -38.12 0.69
N GLU A 359 3.01 -37.22 0.46
CA GLU A 359 1.81 -37.45 -0.35
C GLU A 359 1.57 -36.29 -1.30
#